data_AF-J6DTM3-F1
#
_entry.id   AF-J6DTM3-F1
#
_cell.length_a   1.000
_cell.length_b   1.000
_cell.length_c   1.000
_cell.angle_alpha   90.00
_cell.angle_beta   90.00
_cell.angle_gamma   90.00
#
_symmetry.space_group_name_H-M   'P 1'
#
loop_
_entity.id
_entity.type
_entity.pdbx_description
1 polymer ?
#
loop_
_entity_poly.entity_id
_entity_poly.type
_entity_poly.pdbx_seq_one_letter_code
_entity_poly.pdbx_strand_id
1 'polypeptide(L)'
;MAFATSAIAHHGWSWAEADQIELRGTIEKISMGGPHPTLDIATADDGVWLVELGNPRQTERSGFVEGVAKPGDQVVVLGNRSQDRKEKRLKAVRLTIGEKRHDIYPDRIKTN
;
A
#
# COMPACT_ATOMS: atom_id res chain seq x y z
N MET A 1 -24.36 27.90 13.31
CA MET A 1 -24.16 26.89 12.25
C MET A 1 -22.67 26.61 12.19
N ALA A 2 -22.20 25.54 12.82
CA ALA A 2 -20.78 25.21 12.88
C ALA A 2 -20.48 24.25 11.73
N PHE A 3 -19.68 24.70 10.76
CA PHE A 3 -19.17 23.84 9.70
C PHE A 3 -18.13 22.92 10.31
N ALA A 4 -18.50 21.65 10.46
CA ALA A 4 -17.53 20.58 10.67
C ALA A 4 -16.70 20.49 9.39
N THR A 5 -15.55 21.17 9.35
CA THR A 5 -14.49 20.76 8.43
C THR A 5 -14.06 19.39 8.89
N SER A 6 -14.54 18.36 8.22
CA SER A 6 -13.95 17.03 8.26
C SER A 6 -12.46 17.26 8.03
N ALA A 7 -11.66 17.23 9.10
CA ALA A 7 -10.24 16.98 8.99
C ALA A 7 -10.17 15.56 8.45
N ILE A 8 -10.25 15.44 7.12
CA ILE A 8 -10.13 14.18 6.43
C ILE A 8 -8.81 13.60 6.93
N ALA A 9 -8.77 12.29 7.18
CA ALA A 9 -7.65 11.53 7.76
C ALA A 9 -6.34 11.57 6.91
N HIS A 10 -5.94 12.73 6.43
CA HIS A 10 -4.94 13.03 5.41
C HIS A 10 -3.51 13.05 5.97
N HIS A 11 -3.32 12.99 7.28
CA HIS A 11 -1.97 12.92 7.85
C HIS A 11 -1.19 11.70 7.32
N GLY A 12 -1.86 10.57 7.10
CA GLY A 12 -1.22 9.37 6.53
C GLY A 12 -0.92 9.42 5.03
N TRP A 13 -1.32 10.50 4.34
CA TRP A 13 -1.28 10.61 2.87
C TRP A 13 -0.62 11.89 2.36
N SER A 14 -0.28 12.85 3.23
CA SER A 14 0.25 14.16 2.83
C SER A 14 1.57 14.10 2.06
N TRP A 15 2.30 12.99 2.19
CA TRP A 15 3.57 12.73 1.51
C TRP A 15 3.40 12.02 0.16
N ALA A 16 2.20 11.51 -0.14
CA ALA A 16 1.95 10.71 -1.33
C ALA A 16 1.28 11.53 -2.43
N GLU A 17 1.59 11.20 -3.68
CA GLU A 17 0.96 11.80 -4.86
C GLU A 17 -0.54 11.46 -4.92
N ALA A 18 -1.33 12.32 -5.56
CA ALA A 18 -2.77 12.10 -5.71
C ALA A 18 -3.10 10.97 -6.70
N ASP A 19 -2.19 10.71 -7.65
CA ASP A 19 -2.37 9.69 -8.68
C ASP A 19 -1.86 8.33 -8.23
N GLN A 20 -2.57 7.30 -8.69
CA GLN A 20 -2.25 5.92 -8.38
C GLN A 20 -1.42 5.31 -9.50
N ILE A 21 -0.45 4.49 -9.09
CA ILE A 21 0.35 3.66 -9.97
C ILE A 21 0.18 2.19 -9.60
N GLU A 22 0.43 1.31 -10.57
CA GLU A 22 0.63 -0.10 -10.32
C GLU A 22 2.13 -0.40 -10.22
N LEU A 23 2.55 -0.93 -9.08
CA LEU A 23 3.89 -1.46 -8.86
C LEU A 23 3.82 -2.99 -8.94
N ARG A 24 4.67 -3.59 -9.79
CA ARG A 24 4.76 -5.05 -9.94
C ARG A 24 6.13 -5.52 -9.49
N GLY A 25 6.16 -6.60 -8.71
CA GLY A 25 7.43 -7.13 -8.24
C GLY A 25 7.30 -8.37 -7.37
N THR A 26 8.43 -8.70 -6.77
CA THR A 26 8.58 -9.83 -5.85
C THR A 26 8.69 -9.32 -4.43
N ILE A 27 7.99 -9.95 -3.49
CA ILE A 27 8.14 -9.62 -2.07
C ILE A 27 9.52 -10.07 -1.60
N GLU A 28 10.35 -9.16 -1.08
CA GLU A 28 11.61 -9.50 -0.41
C GLU A 28 11.44 -9.62 1.10
N LYS A 29 10.61 -8.74 1.68
CA LYS A 29 10.39 -8.69 3.13
C LYS A 29 8.95 -8.33 3.45
N ILE A 30 8.44 -8.90 4.54
CA ILE A 30 7.15 -8.57 5.13
C ILE A 30 7.40 -8.15 6.58
N SER A 31 6.82 -7.03 6.99
CA SER A 31 6.79 -6.58 8.38
C SER A 31 5.36 -6.28 8.79
N MET A 32 4.77 -7.12 9.65
CA MET A 32 3.38 -6.94 10.13
C MET A 32 3.29 -6.10 11.42
N GLY A 33 4.42 -5.65 11.96
CA GLY A 33 4.49 -4.83 13.17
C GLY A 33 4.36 -3.33 12.92
N GLY A 34 4.44 -2.55 14.00
CA GLY A 34 4.43 -1.09 13.94
C GLY A 34 3.04 -0.46 13.67
N PRO A 35 2.99 0.87 13.44
CA PRO A 35 1.74 1.57 13.18
C PRO A 35 1.15 1.26 11.79
N HIS A 36 1.99 0.78 10.86
CA HIS A 36 1.64 0.37 9.51
C HIS A 36 2.50 -0.84 9.12
N PRO A 37 1.88 -1.98 8.77
CA PRO A 37 2.59 -3.05 8.11
C PRO A 37 3.25 -2.58 6.80
N THR A 38 4.38 -3.16 6.46
CA THR A 38 5.14 -2.82 5.26
C THR A 38 5.59 -4.05 4.48
N LEU A 39 5.80 -3.86 3.18
CA LEU A 39 6.43 -4.83 2.28
C LEU A 39 7.62 -4.16 1.60
N ASP A 40 8.75 -4.86 1.50
CA ASP A 40 9.82 -4.48 0.58
C ASP A 40 9.61 -5.26 -0.71
N ILE A 41 9.41 -4.56 -1.82
CA ILE A 41 9.08 -5.14 -3.12
C ILE A 41 10.21 -4.88 -4.12
N ALA A 42 10.86 -5.94 -4.59
CA ALA A 42 11.81 -5.85 -5.69
C ALA A 42 11.07 -5.79 -7.03
N THR A 43 11.21 -4.66 -7.71
CA THR A 43 10.77 -4.50 -9.10
C THR A 43 11.84 -5.04 -10.06
N ALA A 44 11.45 -5.29 -11.31
CA ALA A 44 12.38 -5.85 -12.30
C ALA A 44 13.47 -4.86 -12.74
N ASP A 45 13.15 -3.57 -12.77
CA ASP A 45 13.96 -2.52 -13.39
C ASP A 45 14.22 -1.30 -12.50
N ASP A 46 13.46 -1.14 -11.41
CA ASP A 46 13.53 0.03 -10.53
C ASP A 46 13.80 -0.33 -9.07
N GLY A 47 14.58 -1.40 -8.84
CA GLY A 47 15.07 -1.80 -7.52
C GLY A 47 13.96 -2.08 -6.49
N VAL A 48 14.30 -1.90 -5.21
CA VAL A 48 13.43 -2.23 -4.08
C VAL A 48 12.62 -1.02 -3.63
N TRP A 49 11.31 -1.22 -3.48
CA TRP A 49 10.35 -0.24 -3.02
C TRP A 49 9.79 -0.60 -1.65
N LEU A 50 9.76 0.38 -0.74
CA LEU A 50 9.02 0.27 0.52
C LEU A 50 7.54 0.55 0.27
N VAL A 51 6.72 -0.48 0.40
CA VAL A 51 5.27 -0.39 0.30
C VAL A 51 4.68 -0.34 1.70
N GLU A 52 4.04 0.77 2.06
CA GLU A 52 3.29 0.90 3.30
C GLU A 52 1.83 0.52 3.11
N LEU A 53 1.32 -0.32 4.00
CA LEU A 53 -0.07 -0.75 4.01
C LEU A 53 -0.93 0.18 4.90
N GLY A 54 -2.14 -0.26 5.21
CA GLY A 54 -3.02 0.41 6.16
C GLY A 54 -2.52 0.34 7.59
N ASN A 55 -3.32 0.76 8.56
CA ASN A 55 -3.03 0.36 9.94
C ASN A 55 -3.27 -1.16 10.11
N PRO A 56 -2.75 -1.82 11.16
CA PRO A 56 -2.87 -3.27 11.31
C PRO A 56 -4.31 -3.80 11.17
N ARG A 57 -5.29 -3.11 11.77
CA ARG A 57 -6.71 -3.49 11.67
C ARG A 57 -7.27 -3.39 10.25
N GLN A 58 -6.91 -2.37 9.48
CA GLN A 58 -7.34 -2.22 8.09
C GLN A 58 -6.71 -3.28 7.20
N THR A 59 -5.41 -3.53 7.39
CA THR A 59 -4.68 -4.58 6.67
C THR A 59 -5.26 -5.97 6.98
N GLU A 60 -5.57 -6.26 8.24
CA GLU A 60 -6.24 -7.51 8.62
C GLU A 60 -7.63 -7.63 7.99
N ARG A 61 -8.43 -6.56 8.00
CA ARG A 61 -9.78 -6.54 7.40
C ARG A 61 -9.78 -6.72 5.89
N SER A 62 -8.72 -6.34 5.19
CA SER A 62 -8.57 -6.65 3.76
C SER A 62 -8.22 -8.12 3.51
N GLY A 63 -8.05 -8.91 4.58
CA GLY A 63 -7.67 -10.32 4.54
C GLY A 63 -6.19 -10.55 4.28
N PHE A 64 -5.35 -9.50 4.32
CA PHE A 64 -3.90 -9.65 4.27
C PHE A 64 -3.38 -9.83 5.70
N VAL A 65 -3.23 -11.09 6.10
CA VAL A 65 -2.73 -11.49 7.43
C VAL A 65 -1.47 -12.33 7.28
N GLU A 66 -0.81 -12.61 8.40
CA GLU A 66 0.37 -13.47 8.41
C GLU A 66 0.09 -14.81 7.71
N GLY A 67 1.04 -15.27 6.89
CA GLY A 67 0.93 -16.51 6.13
C GLY A 67 0.18 -16.41 4.79
N VAL A 68 -0.50 -15.30 4.50
CA VAL A 68 -1.15 -15.08 3.18
C VAL A 68 -0.13 -14.91 2.06
N ALA A 69 1.04 -14.36 2.39
CA ALA A 69 2.15 -14.15 1.48
C ALA A 69 3.47 -14.42 2.19
N LYS A 70 4.51 -14.67 1.41
CA LYS A 70 5.88 -14.86 1.87
C LYS A 70 6.88 -14.19 0.93
N PRO A 71 8.12 -13.96 1.38
CA PRO A 71 9.20 -13.60 0.47
C PRO A 71 9.30 -14.56 -0.73
N GLY A 72 9.48 -14.01 -1.93
CA GLY A 72 9.48 -14.73 -3.20
C GLY A 72 8.14 -14.72 -3.94
N ASP A 73 7.02 -14.40 -3.28
CA ASP A 73 5.73 -14.32 -3.96
C ASP A 73 5.67 -13.10 -4.89
N GLN A 74 5.01 -13.27 -6.04
CA GLN A 74 4.71 -12.19 -6.97
C GLN A 74 3.51 -11.37 -6.45
N VAL A 75 3.62 -10.06 -6.53
CA VAL A 75 2.57 -9.13 -6.10
C VAL A 75 2.41 -7.98 -7.09
N VAL A 76 1.15 -7.57 -7.25
CA VAL A 76 0.79 -6.31 -7.89
C VAL A 76 0.21 -5.39 -6.82
N VAL A 77 0.81 -4.21 -6.65
CA VAL A 77 0.39 -3.21 -5.68
C VAL A 77 -0.19 -2.01 -6.43
N LEU A 78 -1.46 -1.69 -6.17
CA LEU A 78 -2.03 -0.41 -6.56
C LEU A 78 -1.86 0.56 -5.39
N GLY A 79 -1.34 1.75 -5.65
CA GLY A 79 -1.10 2.72 -4.60
C GLY A 79 -0.60 4.07 -5.09
N ASN A 80 -0.34 4.96 -4.14
CA ASN A 80 0.14 6.31 -4.38
C ASN A 80 1.62 6.40 -3.99
N ARG A 81 2.50 6.81 -4.91
CA ARG A 81 3.93 6.94 -4.61
C ARG A 81 4.26 8.21 -3.82
N SER A 82 5.44 8.27 -3.21
CA SER A 82 5.95 9.48 -2.55
C SER A 82 6.03 10.66 -3.52
N GLN A 83 5.74 11.87 -3.05
CA GLN A 83 5.95 13.11 -3.81
C GLN A 83 7.44 13.35 -4.12
N ASP A 84 8.36 12.85 -3.29
CA ASP A 84 9.78 12.84 -3.63
C ASP A 84 10.04 11.73 -4.66
N ARG A 85 10.53 12.12 -5.84
CA ARG A 85 10.87 11.20 -6.94
C ARG A 85 12.09 10.33 -6.63
N LYS A 86 12.91 10.72 -5.64
CA LYS A 86 14.06 9.93 -5.17
C LYS A 86 13.67 8.85 -4.18
N GLU A 87 12.48 8.95 -3.57
CA GLU A 87 11.96 7.94 -2.65
C GLU A 87 11.21 6.84 -3.40
N LYS A 88 11.67 5.60 -3.21
CA LYS A 88 11.00 4.38 -3.66
C LYS A 88 10.02 3.92 -2.59
N ARG A 89 9.01 4.74 -2.35
CA ARG A 89 7.98 4.51 -1.32
C ARG A 89 6.59 4.63 -1.93
N LEU A 90 5.70 3.73 -1.55
CA LEU A 90 4.32 3.67 -2.04
C LEU A 90 3.34 3.41 -0.89
N LYS A 91 2.24 4.16 -0.83
CA LYS A 91 1.10 3.86 0.04
C LYS A 91 0.11 2.98 -0.71
N ALA A 92 -0.02 1.73 -0.30
CA ALA A 92 -0.90 0.77 -0.97
C ALA A 92 -2.37 1.05 -0.66
N VAL A 93 -3.21 0.99 -1.70
CA VAL A 93 -4.68 0.90 -1.58
C VAL A 93 -5.20 -0.52 -1.83
N ARG A 94 -4.48 -1.31 -2.64
CA ARG A 94 -4.79 -2.72 -2.92
C ARG A 94 -3.51 -3.52 -3.13
N LEU A 95 -3.48 -4.75 -2.62
CA LEU A 95 -2.53 -5.78 -3.03
C LEU A 95 -3.26 -6.84 -3.87
N THR A 96 -2.60 -7.39 -4.87
CA THR A 96 -3.07 -8.56 -5.62
C THR A 96 -1.97 -9.61 -5.62
N ILE A 97 -2.26 -10.79 -5.09
CA ILE A 97 -1.33 -11.93 -4.99
C ILE A 97 -2.03 -13.14 -5.61
N GLY A 98 -1.45 -13.66 -6.69
CA GLY A 98 -2.18 -14.59 -7.57
C GLY A 98 -3.49 -13.95 -8.04
N GLU A 99 -4.60 -14.65 -7.81
CA GLU A 99 -5.95 -14.17 -8.16
C GLU A 99 -6.63 -13.38 -7.02
N LYS A 100 -6.05 -13.36 -5.82
CA LYS A 100 -6.68 -12.76 -4.64
C LYS A 100 -6.35 -11.28 -4.53
N ARG A 101 -7.39 -10.46 -4.36
CA ARG A 101 -7.28 -9.03 -4.08
C ARG A 101 -7.47 -8.76 -2.58
N HIS A 102 -6.65 -7.87 -2.06
CA HIS A 102 -6.69 -7.37 -0.69
C HIS A 102 -6.86 -5.85 -0.72
N ASP A 103 -8.11 -5.41 -0.61
CA ASP A 103 -8.48 -3.99 -0.72
C ASP A 103 -8.32 -3.34 0.65
N ILE A 104 -7.19 -2.67 0.85
CA ILE A 104 -6.82 -2.04 2.12
C ILE A 104 -7.61 -0.75 2.33
N TYR A 105 -7.79 0.00 1.25
CA TYR A 105 -8.60 1.23 1.21
C TYR A 105 -9.59 1.16 0.05
N PRO A 106 -10.67 0.36 0.13
CA PRO A 106 -11.63 0.17 -0.96
C PRO A 106 -12.16 1.51 -1.50
N ASP A 107 -12.50 2.44 -0.61
CA ASP A 107 -13.06 3.75 -0.96
C ASP A 107 -12.06 4.67 -1.71
N ARG A 108 -10.78 4.31 -1.77
CA ARG A 108 -9.73 5.06 -2.48
C ARG A 108 -9.36 4.44 -3.82
N ILE A 109 -9.86 3.26 -4.15
CA ILE A 109 -9.51 2.58 -5.40
C ILE A 109 -10.19 3.33 -6.54
N LYS A 110 -9.38 4.01 -7.39
CA LYS A 110 -9.91 4.68 -8.57
C LYS A 110 -10.26 3.59 -9.59
N THR A 111 -11.55 3.46 -9.90
CA THR A 111 -12.02 2.68 -11.06
C THR A 111 -12.18 3.66 -12.21
N ASN A 112 -11.58 3.33 -13.34
CA ASN A 112 -11.67 4.13 -14.57
C ASN A 112 -13.00 3.87 -15.27
#